data_AF-A0A0G3GLA7-F1
#
_entry.id   AF-A0A0G3GLA7-F1
#
_cell.length_a   1.000
_cell.length_b   1.000
_cell.length_c   1.000
_cell.angle_alpha   90.00
_cell.angle_beta   90.00
_cell.angle_gamma   90.00
#
_symmetry.space_group_name_H-M   'P 1'
#
loop_
_entity.id
_entity.type
_entity.pdbx_description
1 polymer ?
#
loop_
_entity_poly.entity_id
_entity_poly.type
_entity_poly.pdbx_seq_one_letter_code
_entity_poly.pdbx_strand_id
1 'polypeptide(L)'
;MLKVMNSIHAGLPAGLEELAQLGRTLWRRRRDVVAYFDIGASNGPVEAINGRLEHLCGIALGFKKHGPLYLAVSYPLRRPTRKDQRTPKREEQVKLPNAP
;
A
#
# COMPACT_ATOMS: atom_id res chain seq x y z
N MET A 1 -18.90 11.13 3.80
CA MET A 1 -17.85 10.09 3.90
C MET A 1 -18.18 8.97 4.89
N LEU A 2 -18.50 9.26 6.16
CA LEU A 2 -18.67 8.24 7.22
C LEU A 2 -19.70 7.14 6.89
N LYS A 3 -20.84 7.50 6.27
CA LYS A 3 -21.88 6.54 5.86
C LYS A 3 -21.34 5.46 4.90
N VAL A 4 -20.53 5.87 3.92
CA VAL A 4 -19.91 4.97 2.94
C VAL A 4 -18.87 4.07 3.62
N MET A 5 -18.12 4.62 4.56
CA MET A 5 -17.12 3.85 5.29
C MET A 5 -17.76 2.74 6.14
N ASN A 6 -18.90 3.04 6.77
CA ASN A 6 -19.69 2.06 7.53
C ASN A 6 -20.26 0.96 6.63
N SER A 7 -20.76 1.30 5.42
CA SER A 7 -21.32 0.30 4.51
C SER A 7 -20.25 -0.67 3.99
N ILE A 8 -19.05 -0.17 3.68
CA ILE A 8 -17.94 -1.03 3.21
C ILE A 8 -17.40 -1.89 4.37
N HIS A 9 -17.42 -1.37 5.60
CA HIS A 9 -16.98 -2.12 6.78
C HIS A 9 -17.98 -3.21 7.22
N ALA A 10 -19.28 -3.01 7.01
CA ALA A 10 -20.33 -3.94 7.45
C ALA A 10 -20.25 -5.32 6.78
N GLY A 11 -19.58 -5.41 5.62
CA GLY A 11 -19.38 -6.66 4.90
C GLY A 11 -19.60 -6.46 3.40
N LEU A 12 -18.83 -7.19 2.60
CA LEU A 12 -18.93 -7.17 1.14
C LEU A 12 -19.17 -8.61 0.64
N PRO A 13 -19.90 -8.78 -0.47
CA PRO A 13 -20.06 -10.10 -1.08
C PRO A 13 -18.69 -10.65 -1.56
N ALA A 14 -18.63 -11.97 -1.74
CA ALA A 14 -17.43 -12.66 -2.22
C ALA A 14 -17.02 -12.15 -3.62
N GLY A 15 -15.71 -12.10 -3.90
CA GLY A 15 -15.15 -11.57 -5.15
C GLY A 15 -14.82 -10.07 -5.12
N LEU A 16 -14.95 -9.41 -3.97
CA LEU A 16 -14.59 -8.00 -3.73
C LEU A 16 -13.44 -7.87 -2.73
N GLU A 17 -12.46 -8.77 -2.77
CA GLU A 17 -11.32 -8.80 -1.85
C GLU A 17 -10.56 -7.46 -1.79
N GLU A 18 -10.36 -6.78 -2.92
CA GLU A 18 -9.69 -5.47 -2.97
C GLU A 18 -10.50 -4.37 -2.27
N LEU A 19 -11.82 -4.38 -2.43
CA LEU A 19 -12.70 -3.43 -1.75
C LEU A 19 -12.78 -3.73 -0.25
N ALA A 20 -12.72 -5.01 0.14
CA ALA A 20 -12.61 -5.42 1.55
C ALA A 20 -11.26 -4.99 2.16
N GLN A 21 -10.17 -5.03 1.39
CA GLN A 21 -8.87 -4.50 1.80
C GLN A 21 -8.89 -2.98 1.94
N LEU A 22 -9.53 -2.29 1.01
CA LEU A 22 -9.74 -0.84 1.08
C LEU A 22 -10.57 -0.48 2.31
N GLY A 23 -11.67 -1.19 2.57
CA GLY A 23 -12.54 -1.01 3.74
C GLY A 23 -11.77 -1.11 5.06
N ARG A 24 -10.93 -2.14 5.21
CA ARG A 24 -10.04 -2.31 6.38
C ARG A 24 -9.08 -1.14 6.54
N THR A 25 -8.50 -0.66 5.45
CA THR A 25 -7.55 0.47 5.45
C THR A 25 -8.24 1.79 5.79
N LEU A 26 -9.40 2.05 5.19
CA LEU A 26 -10.23 3.22 5.46
C LEU A 26 -10.66 3.25 6.93
N TRP A 27 -11.11 2.12 7.48
CA TRP A 27 -11.53 2.03 8.87
C TRP A 27 -10.37 2.32 9.85
N ARG A 28 -9.18 1.76 9.58
CA ARG A 28 -7.98 2.01 10.38
C ARG A 28 -7.58 3.50 10.39
N ARG A 29 -7.84 4.22 9.31
CA ARG A 29 -7.52 5.66 9.16
C ARG A 29 -8.74 6.57 9.24
N ARG A 30 -9.86 6.10 9.76
CA ARG A 30 -11.15 6.81 9.70
C ARG A 30 -11.11 8.25 10.19
N ARG A 31 -10.32 8.54 11.24
CA ARG A 31 -10.18 9.89 11.79
C ARG A 31 -9.52 10.84 10.80
N ASP A 32 -8.38 10.44 10.25
CA ASP A 32 -7.65 11.23 9.25
C ASP A 32 -8.50 11.46 8.00
N VAL A 33 -9.19 10.42 7.55
CA VAL A 33 -10.00 10.48 6.33
C VAL A 33 -11.20 11.40 6.51
N VAL A 34 -11.92 11.30 7.64
CA VAL A 34 -13.04 12.21 7.91
C VAL A 34 -12.55 13.65 8.01
N ALA A 35 -11.47 13.90 8.75
CA ALA A 35 -10.88 15.24 8.87
C ALA A 35 -10.46 15.82 7.51
N TYR A 36 -9.90 15.00 6.62
CA TYR A 36 -9.55 15.43 5.25
C TYR A 36 -10.78 15.93 4.47
N PHE A 37 -11.89 15.19 4.54
CA PHE A 37 -13.12 15.56 3.82
C PHE A 37 -13.88 16.72 4.47
N ASP A 38 -13.68 16.99 5.76
CA ASP A 38 -14.31 18.12 6.47
C ASP A 38 -13.72 19.48 6.04
N ILE A 39 -12.50 19.51 5.47
CA ILE A 39 -11.82 20.74 5.04
C ILE A 39 -12.40 21.33 3.74
N GLY A 40 -13.14 20.54 2.95
CA GLY A 40 -13.77 21.03 1.72
C GLY A 40 -12.78 21.42 0.60
N ALA A 41 -11.57 20.85 0.59
CA ALA A 41 -10.58 21.08 -0.45
C ALA A 41 -10.93 20.33 -1.75
N SER A 42 -10.72 20.97 -2.90
CA SER A 42 -10.86 20.32 -4.21
C SER A 42 -9.58 19.56 -4.58
N ASN A 43 -9.73 18.51 -5.39
CA ASN A 43 -8.59 17.76 -5.92
C ASN A 43 -7.97 18.39 -7.17
N GLY A 44 -8.56 19.49 -7.68
CA GLY A 44 -8.16 20.13 -8.94
C GLY A 44 -6.68 20.54 -9.02
N PRO A 45 -6.08 21.13 -7.99
CA PRO A 45 -4.65 21.45 -8.01
C PRO A 45 -3.74 20.21 -8.12
N VAL A 46 -4.10 19.13 -7.43
CA VAL A 46 -3.36 17.86 -7.47
C VAL A 46 -3.48 17.23 -8.85
N GLU A 47 -4.68 17.23 -9.41
CA GLU A 47 -4.97 16.73 -10.76
C GLU A 47 -4.24 17.54 -11.83
N ALA A 48 -4.21 18.87 -11.72
CA ALA A 48 -3.47 19.72 -12.64
C ALA A 48 -1.97 19.44 -12.63
N ILE A 49 -1.39 19.18 -11.46
CA ILE A 49 0.02 18.80 -11.34
C ILE A 49 0.26 17.40 -11.90
N ASN A 50 -0.57 16.43 -11.52
CA ASN A 50 -0.41 15.04 -11.97
C ASN A 50 -0.60 14.91 -13.49
N GLY A 51 -1.61 15.57 -14.07
CA GLY A 51 -1.82 15.60 -15.51
C GLY A 51 -0.65 16.23 -16.27
N ARG A 52 -0.03 17.30 -15.71
CA ARG A 52 1.20 17.86 -16.26
C ARG A 52 2.37 16.88 -16.15
N LEU A 53 2.52 16.18 -15.02
CA LEU A 53 3.58 15.18 -14.82
C LEU A 53 3.43 14.00 -15.77
N GLU A 54 2.22 13.48 -15.95
CA GLU A 54 1.92 12.41 -16.90
C GLU A 54 2.22 12.83 -18.34
N HIS A 55 1.80 14.04 -18.73
CA HIS A 55 2.09 14.59 -20.05
C HIS A 55 3.60 14.74 -20.28
N LEU A 56 4.31 15.30 -19.31
CA LEU A 56 5.76 15.43 -19.37
C LEU A 56 6.43 14.06 -19.40
N CYS A 57 5.98 13.08 -18.60
CA CYS A 57 6.50 11.71 -18.59
C CYS A 57 6.33 11.03 -19.96
N GLY A 58 5.19 11.24 -20.63
CA GLY A 58 4.93 10.76 -21.99
C GLY A 58 5.86 11.35 -23.05
N ILE A 59 6.35 12.59 -22.84
CA ILE A 59 7.32 13.26 -23.73
C ILE A 59 8.79 12.95 -23.32
N ALA A 60 8.99 12.52 -22.07
CA ALA A 60 10.27 12.40 -21.39
C ALA A 60 10.99 11.05 -21.56
N LEU A 61 10.82 10.33 -22.68
CA LEU A 61 11.45 9.02 -22.89
C LEU A 61 12.99 9.01 -22.75
N GLY A 62 13.64 10.18 -22.83
CA GLY A 62 15.10 10.36 -22.69
C GLY A 62 15.61 10.87 -21.34
N PHE A 63 14.75 11.09 -20.33
CA PHE A 63 15.21 11.58 -19.04
C PHE A 63 15.90 10.45 -18.25
N LYS A 64 17.20 10.62 -17.98
CA LYS A 64 17.95 9.72 -17.11
C LYS A 64 17.35 9.76 -15.71
N LYS A 65 17.02 8.58 -15.16
CA LYS A 65 16.58 8.48 -13.76
C LYS A 65 17.68 9.03 -12.85
N HIS A 66 17.36 10.01 -12.01
CA HIS A 66 18.27 10.35 -10.93
C HIS A 66 18.45 9.11 -10.04
N GLY A 67 19.70 8.86 -9.63
CA GLY A 67 20.07 7.73 -8.76
C GLY A 67 19.24 7.70 -7.47
N PRO A 68 19.27 6.59 -6.72
CA PRO A 68 18.29 6.32 -5.67
C PRO A 68 18.30 7.40 -4.58
N LEU A 69 17.33 8.31 -4.63
CA LEU A 69 17.01 9.27 -3.57
C LEU A 69 16.33 8.57 -2.38
N TYR A 70 16.89 7.46 -1.90
CA TYR A 70 16.39 6.73 -0.73
C TYR A 70 17.40 6.66 0.42
N LEU A 71 18.56 7.33 0.34
CA LEU A 71 19.56 7.29 1.42
C LEU A 71 19.58 8.54 2.32
N ALA A 72 18.79 9.58 2.04
CA ALA A 72 18.86 10.85 2.77
C ALA A 72 17.53 11.32 3.40
N VAL A 73 16.54 10.44 3.59
CA VAL A 73 15.38 10.75 4.45
C VAL A 73 15.16 9.60 5.41
N SER A 74 15.80 9.66 6.58
CA SER A 74 15.46 8.83 7.72
C SER A 74 14.06 9.22 8.20
N TYR A 75 13.02 8.49 7.79
CA TYR A 75 11.67 8.62 8.38
C TYR A 75 11.64 7.92 9.74
N PRO A 76 11.39 8.62 10.87
CA PRO A 76 11.36 8.00 12.19
C PRO A 76 9.93 7.59 12.56
N LEU A 77 9.20 6.83 11.73
CA LEU A 77 7.87 6.29 12.11
C LEU A 77 7.57 4.91 11.50
N ARG A 78 8.56 4.01 11.46
CA ARG A 78 8.30 2.57 11.24
C ARG A 78 8.31 1.84 12.58
N ARG A 79 7.14 1.48 13.11
CA ARG A 79 7.06 0.49 14.20
C ARG A 79 7.63 -0.84 13.67
N PRO A 80 8.48 -1.56 14.40
CA PRO A 80 8.98 -2.84 13.94
C PRO A 80 7.80 -3.81 13.80
N THR A 81 7.72 -4.46 12.65
CA THR A 81 6.87 -5.62 12.45
C THR A 81 7.27 -6.67 13.46
N ARG A 82 6.35 -7.02 14.37
CA ARG A 82 6.46 -8.18 15.24
C ARG A 82 6.77 -9.39 14.35
N LYS A 83 7.94 -10.00 14.53
CA LYS A 83 8.28 -11.28 13.88
C LYS A 83 7.26 -12.29 14.38
N ASP A 84 6.32 -12.68 13.52
CA ASP A 84 5.50 -13.85 13.76
C ASP A 84 6.42 -15.06 13.60
N GLN A 85 6.66 -15.77 14.69
CA GLN A 85 7.37 -17.04 14.66
C GLN A 85 6.42 -18.10 14.10
N ARG A 86 6.37 -18.21 12.78
CA ARG A 86 5.99 -19.46 12.11
C ARG A 86 7.17 -19.94 11.29
N THR A 87 7.93 -20.83 11.92
CA THR A 87 8.98 -21.65 11.31
C THR A 87 8.39 -22.46 10.16
N PRO A 88 8.83 -22.29 8.89
CA PRO A 88 8.68 -23.35 7.91
C PRO A 88 9.77 -24.39 8.18
N LYS A 89 9.37 -25.63 8.43
CA LYS A 89 10.29 -26.76 8.60
C LYS A 89 11.19 -26.88 7.36
N ARG A 90 12.48 -27.00 7.61
CA ARG A 90 13.55 -27.28 6.66
C ARG A 90 13.24 -28.60 5.93
N GLU A 91 13.24 -28.54 4.60
CA GLU A 91 13.18 -29.70 3.72
C GLU A 91 14.32 -30.66 4.05
N GLU A 92 13.95 -31.88 4.39
CA GLU A 92 14.84 -32.99 4.71
C GLU A 92 15.49 -33.49 3.42
N GLN A 93 16.81 -33.33 3.29
CA GLN A 93 17.55 -33.99 2.23
C GLN A 93 17.56 -35.49 2.50
N VAL A 94 16.75 -36.24 1.76
CA VAL A 94 16.77 -37.70 1.73
C VAL A 94 18.12 -38.14 1.14
N LYS A 95 19.00 -38.66 2.00
CA LYS A 95 20.18 -39.42 1.59
C LYS A 95 19.75 -40.86 1.34
N LEU A 96 19.86 -41.31 0.10
CA LEU A 96 19.61 -42.71 -0.30
C LEU A 96 20.50 -43.66 0.54
N PRO A 97 19.96 -44.78 1.06
CA PRO A 97 20.76 -45.76 1.79
C PRO A 97 21.64 -46.56 0.82
N ASN A 98 22.94 -46.60 1.10
CA ASN A 98 23.84 -47.63 0.56
C ASN A 98 23.51 -48.96 1.25
N ALA A 99 23.45 -50.03 0.47
CA ALA A 99 23.36 -51.41 0.94
C ALA A 99 24.10 -52.33 -0.04
N PRO A 100 24.46 -53.55 0.39
CA PRO A 100 25.33 -53.91 1.53
C PRO A 100 26.82 -53.87 1.18
#